data_AF-A0A659UA53-F1
#
_entry.id   AF-A0A659UA53-F1
#
_cell.length_a   1.000
_cell.length_b   1.000
_cell.length_c   1.000
_cell.angle_alpha   90.00
_cell.angle_beta   90.00
_cell.angle_gamma   90.00
#
_symmetry.space_group_name_H-M   'P 1'
#
loop_
_entity.id
_entity.type
_entity.pdbx_description
1 polymer ?
#
loop_
_entity_poly.entity_id
_entity_poly.type
_entity_poly.pdbx_seq_one_letter_code
_entity_poly.pdbx_strand_id
1 'polypeptide(L)'
;LAGRQIVDLVRRDVTISQILTRQAFENAIRVNGAIGGSTNAVLHLIAIANRVGVDLSLDDWDRLGRDVPTIVDLMPSGRFLMEDFYYAGGLAA
;
A
#
# COMPACT_ATOMS: atom_id res chain seq x y z
N LEU A 1 -16.31 12.41 2.40
CA LEU A 1 -15.22 12.83 3.31
C LEU A 1 -13.99 13.34 2.56
N ALA A 2 -13.55 12.68 1.48
CA ALA A 2 -12.37 13.08 0.71
C ALA A 2 -12.34 14.56 0.24
N GLY A 3 -13.47 15.10 -0.22
CA GLY A 3 -13.55 16.50 -0.66
C GLY A 3 -13.23 17.52 0.43
N ARG A 4 -13.60 17.27 1.70
CA ARG A 4 -13.20 18.13 2.82
C ARG A 4 -11.71 17.95 3.14
N GLN A 5 -11.24 16.71 3.12
CA GLN A 5 -9.84 16.40 3.44
C GLN A 5 -8.86 17.07 2.47
N ILE A 6 -9.13 17.03 1.15
CA ILE A 6 -8.21 17.66 0.19
C ILE A 6 -8.15 19.18 0.36
N VAL A 7 -9.26 19.83 0.72
CA VAL A 7 -9.28 21.27 1.05
C VAL A 7 -8.40 21.56 2.26
N ASP A 8 -8.47 20.72 3.29
CA ASP A 8 -7.64 20.88 4.49
C ASP A 8 -6.16 20.59 4.23
N LEU A 9 -5.82 19.64 3.35
CA LEU A 9 -4.43 19.40 2.93
C LEU A 9 -3.85 20.61 2.19
N VAL A 10 -4.63 21.23 1.30
CA VAL A 10 -4.23 22.48 0.61
C VAL A 10 -3.99 23.60 1.61
N ARG A 11 -4.89 23.78 2.58
CA ARG A 11 -4.73 24.80 3.65
C ARG A 11 -3.49 24.58 4.50
N ARG A 12 -3.06 23.33 4.67
CA ARG A 12 -1.88 22.94 5.45
C ARG A 12 -0.60 22.83 4.61
N ASP A 13 -0.65 23.17 3.32
CA ASP A 13 0.45 23.01 2.37
C ASP A 13 1.06 21.59 2.36
N VAL A 14 0.19 20.58 2.49
CA VAL A 14 0.60 19.18 2.45
C VAL A 14 0.57 18.69 1.01
N THR A 15 1.75 18.53 0.43
CA THR A 15 1.93 18.05 -0.94
C THR A 15 2.05 16.53 -1.00
N ILE A 16 1.84 15.95 -2.19
CA ILE A 16 1.91 14.50 -2.39
C ILE A 16 3.28 13.91 -1.98
N SER A 17 4.38 14.64 -2.17
CA SER A 17 5.73 14.19 -1.79
C SER A 17 5.95 14.13 -0.29
N GLN A 18 5.15 14.86 0.51
CA GLN A 18 5.16 14.74 1.98
C GLN A 18 4.43 13.49 2.46
N ILE A 19 3.57 12.88 1.63
CA ILE A 19 2.82 11.66 1.95
C ILE A 19 3.50 10.44 1.37
N LEU A 20 3.88 10.48 0.09
CA LEU A 20 4.55 9.40 -0.64
C LEU A 20 6.06 9.41 -0.34
N THR A 21 6.39 9.22 0.93
CA THR A 21 7.77 9.07 1.40
C THR A 21 8.27 7.64 1.20
N ARG A 22 9.58 7.43 1.32
CA ARG A 22 10.19 6.10 1.33
C ARG A 22 9.46 5.16 2.29
N GLN A 23 9.20 5.61 3.52
CA GLN A 23 8.49 4.83 4.54
C GLN A 23 7.06 4.47 4.12
N ALA A 24 6.36 5.35 3.39
CA ALA A 24 5.02 5.04 2.89
C ALA A 24 5.04 3.90 1.86
N PHE A 25 6.04 3.87 0.96
CA PHE A 25 6.22 2.76 0.04
C PHE A 25 6.61 1.46 0.77
N GLU A 26 7.48 1.53 1.77
CA GLU A 26 7.83 0.35 2.57
C GLU A 26 6.63 -0.22 3.33
N ASN A 27 5.75 0.65 3.85
CA ASN A 27 4.49 0.23 4.44
C ASN A 27 3.58 -0.43 3.40
N ALA A 28 3.48 0.14 2.20
CA ALA A 28 2.67 -0.43 1.13
C ALA A 28 3.15 -1.83 0.71
N ILE A 29 4.46 -2.06 0.64
CA ILE A 29 5.04 -3.38 0.34
C ILE A 29 4.63 -4.41 1.40
N ARG A 30 4.82 -4.06 2.69
CA ARG A 30 4.46 -4.96 3.80
C ARG A 30 2.97 -5.26 3.84
N VAL A 31 2.14 -4.23 3.68
CA VAL A 31 0.68 -4.40 3.62
C VAL A 31 0.29 -5.30 2.45
N ASN A 32 0.87 -5.10 1.26
CA ASN A 32 0.59 -5.94 0.10
C ASN A 32 0.94 -7.41 0.35
N GLY A 33 2.09 -7.69 1.00
CA GLY A 33 2.47 -9.05 1.40
C GLY A 33 1.50 -9.66 2.42
N ALA A 34 1.10 -8.88 3.42
CA ALA A 34 0.18 -9.30 4.48
C ALA A 34 -1.21 -9.66 3.95
N ILE A 35 -1.72 -8.93 2.96
CA ILE A 35 -3.04 -9.18 2.37
C ILE A 35 -3.02 -10.11 1.15
N GLY A 36 -1.84 -10.61 0.74
CA GLY A 36 -1.71 -11.46 -0.46
C GLY A 36 -2.06 -10.71 -1.76
N GLY A 37 -1.70 -9.43 -1.84
CA GLY A 37 -2.06 -8.56 -2.95
C GLY A 37 -1.38 -8.94 -4.28
N SER A 38 -1.90 -8.38 -5.38
CA SER A 38 -1.45 -8.69 -6.74
C SER A 38 0.04 -8.42 -6.94
N THR A 39 0.71 -9.30 -7.70
CA THR A 39 2.10 -9.08 -8.15
C THR A 39 2.26 -7.82 -9.01
N ASN A 40 1.20 -7.33 -9.66
CA ASN A 40 1.22 -6.05 -10.38
C ASN A 40 1.49 -4.84 -9.46
N ALA A 41 1.28 -4.96 -8.15
CA ALA A 41 1.65 -3.92 -7.19
C ALA A 41 3.15 -3.60 -7.24
N VAL A 42 4.00 -4.58 -7.56
CA VAL A 42 5.46 -4.39 -7.74
C VAL A 42 5.74 -3.35 -8.82
N LEU A 43 5.14 -3.54 -9.99
CA LEU A 43 5.31 -2.65 -11.13
C LEU A 43 4.77 -1.24 -10.83
N HIS A 44 3.57 -1.16 -10.26
CA HIS A 44 2.92 0.12 -10.00
C HIS A 44 3.62 0.92 -8.90
N LEU A 45 4.04 0.30 -7.79
CA LEU A 45 4.71 1.03 -6.70
C LEU A 45 6.09 1.52 -7.12
N ILE A 46 6.86 0.73 -7.88
CA ILE A 46 8.15 1.19 -8.42
C ILE A 46 7.93 2.35 -9.40
N ALA A 47 6.93 2.27 -10.28
CA ALA A 47 6.61 3.37 -11.21
C ALA A 47 6.20 4.66 -10.48
N ILE A 48 5.36 4.55 -9.45
CA ILE A 48 4.92 5.71 -8.65
C ILE A 48 6.10 6.29 -7.87
N ALA A 49 6.92 5.46 -7.23
CA ALA A 49 8.11 5.89 -6.49
C ALA A 49 9.07 6.68 -7.39
N ASN A 50 9.39 6.14 -8.56
CA ASN A 50 10.20 6.84 -9.56
C ASN A 50 9.58 8.17 -9.99
N ARG A 51 8.25 8.24 -10.15
CA ARG A 51 7.56 9.48 -10.55
C ARG A 51 7.66 10.60 -9.52
N VAL A 52 7.80 10.25 -8.23
CA VAL A 52 7.95 11.19 -7.12
C VAL A 52 9.37 11.31 -6.60
N GLY A 53 10.35 10.67 -7.26
CA GLY A 53 11.77 10.75 -6.91
C GLY A 53 12.17 9.96 -5.66
N VAL A 54 11.40 8.93 -5.30
CA VAL A 54 11.75 7.99 -4.23
C VAL A 54 12.43 6.77 -4.84
N ASP A 55 13.61 6.43 -4.35
CA ASP A 55 14.30 5.20 -4.72
C ASP A 55 13.55 3.99 -4.15
N LEU A 56 13.17 3.07 -5.05
CA LEU A 56 12.48 1.83 -4.71
C LEU A 56 12.83 0.78 -5.77
N SER A 57 13.40 -0.34 -5.32
CA SER A 57 13.93 -1.39 -6.19
C SER A 57 13.23 -2.74 -5.95
N LEU A 58 13.51 -3.73 -6.80
CA LEU A 58 13.07 -5.11 -6.57
C LEU A 58 13.73 -5.74 -5.32
N ASP A 59 14.93 -5.31 -4.95
CA ASP A 59 15.61 -5.80 -3.75
C ASP A 59 14.87 -5.34 -2.48
N ASP A 60 14.24 -4.16 -2.52
CA ASP A 60 13.38 -3.70 -1.43
C ASP A 60 12.16 -4.61 -1.26
N TRP A 61 11.58 -5.14 -2.34
CA TRP A 61 10.48 -6.08 -2.25
C TRP A 61 10.87 -7.39 -1.58
N ASP A 62 12.02 -7.96 -1.96
CA ASP A 62 12.53 -9.18 -1.33
C ASP A 62 12.84 -8.92 0.15
N ARG A 63 13.61 -7.88 0.45
CA ARG A 63 14.02 -7.54 1.82
C ARG A 63 12.85 -7.22 2.74
N LEU A 64 11.86 -6.47 2.27
CA LEU A 64 10.73 -6.02 3.09
C LEU A 64 9.59 -7.05 3.15
N GLY A 65 9.44 -7.89 2.14
CA GLY A 65 8.38 -8.88 2.04
C GLY A 65 8.72 -10.25 2.62
N ARG A 66 10.01 -10.63 2.67
CA ARG A 66 10.47 -11.98 3.09
C ARG A 66 9.90 -12.45 4.43
N ASP A 67 9.84 -11.55 5.41
CA ASP A 67 9.41 -11.88 6.77
C ASP A 67 7.94 -11.52 7.05
N VAL A 68 7.18 -11.11 6.02
CA VAL A 68 5.77 -10.73 6.17
C VAL A 68 4.87 -11.92 5.82
N PRO A 69 4.20 -12.55 6.80
CA PRO A 69 3.25 -13.61 6.52
C PRO A 69 2.00 -13.02 5.85
N THR A 70 1.42 -13.76 4.90
CA THR A 70 0.07 -13.50 4.43
C THR A 70 -0.93 -13.91 5.52
N ILE A 71 -1.63 -12.93 6.08
CA ILE A 71 -2.56 -13.11 7.22
C ILE A 71 -4.02 -12.99 6.81
N VAL A 72 -4.30 -12.70 5.53
CA VAL A 72 -5.67 -12.55 5.02
C VAL A 72 -6.00 -13.67 4.02
N ASP A 73 -7.16 -14.32 4.20
CA ASP A 73 -7.66 -15.42 3.39
C ASP A 73 -8.58 -14.91 2.25
N LEU A 74 -8.00 -14.17 1.29
CA LEU A 74 -8.75 -13.56 0.18
C LEU A 74 -8.51 -14.26 -1.16
N MET A 75 -9.56 -14.34 -1.98
CA MET A 75 -9.45 -14.70 -3.39
C MET A 75 -8.47 -13.78 -4.12
N PRO A 76 -7.66 -14.29 -5.06
CA PRO A 76 -7.79 -15.61 -5.71
C PRO A 76 -7.12 -16.78 -4.97
N SER A 77 -6.26 -16.52 -3.98
CA SER A 77 -5.50 -17.57 -3.29
C SER A 77 -6.25 -18.19 -2.10
N GLY A 78 -7.22 -17.45 -1.55
CA GLY A 78 -8.04 -17.80 -0.41
C GLY A 78 -9.52 -17.97 -0.76
N ARG A 79 -10.37 -17.92 0.26
CA ARG A 79 -11.80 -18.26 0.17
C ARG A 79 -12.72 -17.04 0.12
N PHE A 80 -12.33 -15.92 0.74
CA PHE A 80 -13.22 -14.78 0.96
C PHE A 80 -13.04 -13.69 -0.09
N LEU A 81 -14.06 -12.85 -0.24
CA LEU A 81 -14.03 -11.68 -1.12
C LEU A 81 -13.62 -10.42 -0.35
N MET A 82 -13.24 -9.37 -1.08
CA MET A 82 -12.86 -8.08 -0.49
C MET A 82 -13.97 -7.47 0.39
N GLU A 83 -15.24 -7.78 0.09
CA GLU A 83 -16.40 -7.38 0.90
C GLU A 83 -16.39 -8.05 2.28
N ASP A 84 -16.04 -9.33 2.37
CA ASP A 84 -15.89 -10.04 3.64
C ASP A 84 -14.75 -9.45 4.48
N PHE A 85 -13.64 -9.10 3.84
CA PHE A 85 -12.53 -8.42 4.52
C PHE A 85 -12.96 -7.04 5.05
N TYR A 86 -13.75 -6.30 4.29
CA TYR A 86 -14.33 -5.03 4.77
C TYR A 86 -15.24 -5.26 6.00
N TYR A 87 -16.10 -6.28 5.98
CA TYR A 87 -16.95 -6.62 7.12
C TYR A 87 -16.16 -7.12 8.34
N ALA A 88 -14.99 -7.69 8.14
CA ALA A 88 -14.06 -8.07 9.20
C ALA A 88 -13.29 -6.89 9.84
N GLY A 89 -13.54 -5.65 9.38
CA GLY A 89 -12.88 -4.43 9.86
C GLY A 89 -12.02 -3.72 8.82
N GLY A 90 -11.80 -4.35 7.66
CA GLY A 90 -11.06 -3.79 6.54
C GLY A 90 -9.59 -3.53 6.84
N LEU A 91 -8.97 -2.68 6.02
CA LEU A 91 -7.52 -2.44 6.06
C LEU A 91 -7.01 -1.79 7.36
N ALA A 92 -7.89 -1.15 8.13
CA ALA A 92 -7.52 -0.42 9.34
C ALA A 92 -7.60 -1.26 10.63
N ALA A 93 -8.11 -2.50 10.55
CA ALA A 93 -8.17 -3.43 11.66
C ALA A 93 -6.76 -3.95 12.02
#